data_AF-A0ABD0NLX4-F1
#
_entry.id   AF-A0ABD0NLX4-F1
#
_cell.length_a   1.000
_cell.length_b   1.000
_cell.length_c   1.000
_cell.angle_alpha   90.00
_cell.angle_beta   90.00
_cell.angle_gamma   90.00
#
_symmetry.space_group_name_H-M   'P 1'
#
loop_
_entity.id
_entity.type
_entity.pdbx_description
1 polymer ?
#
loop_
_entity_poly.entity_id
_entity_poly.type
_entity_poly.pdbx_seq_one_letter_code
_entity_poly.pdbx_strand_id
1 'polypeptide(L)'
;YFFVNEPKTWAEAQKYCQEKYTDLVTIENVQQTFQLIDAVNNDSIDLAWIGLYDDLKKWKWTLEDSDFFKVGEKDFRNWYNPGPNNYGGQRL
;
A
#
# COMPACT_ATOMS: atom_id res chain seq x y z
N TYR A 1 -2.33 -0.33 -12.92
CA TYR A 1 -2.43 0.44 -11.67
C TYR A 1 -2.74 1.88 -12.00
N PHE A 2 -3.44 2.61 -11.13
CA PHE A 2 -3.73 4.04 -11.29
C PHE A 2 -3.13 4.79 -10.11
N PHE A 3 -2.34 5.82 -10.39
CA PHE A 3 -1.82 6.71 -9.37
C PHE A 3 -2.75 7.92 -9.20
N VAL A 4 -3.13 8.21 -7.96
CA VAL A 4 -3.99 9.35 -7.60
C VAL A 4 -3.12 10.38 -6.90
N ASN A 5 -2.81 11.48 -7.60
CA ASN A 5 -1.95 12.55 -7.09
C ASN A 5 -2.76 13.59 -6.27
N GLU A 6 -3.39 13.14 -5.20
CA GLU A 6 -4.14 14.00 -4.28
C GLU A 6 -3.72 13.72 -2.83
N PRO A 7 -3.42 14.75 -2.02
CA PRO A 7 -3.06 14.54 -0.63
C PRO A 7 -4.29 14.03 0.14
N LYS A 8 -4.15 12.86 0.77
CA LYS A 8 -5.18 12.18 1.56
C LYS A 8 -4.53 11.51 2.75
N THR A 9 -5.26 11.34 3.84
CA THR A 9 -4.91 10.35 4.87
C THR A 9 -5.03 8.93 4.29
N TRP A 10 -4.42 7.93 4.95
CA TRP A 10 -4.52 6.54 4.48
C TRP A 10 -5.98 6.08 4.37
N ALA A 11 -6.82 6.40 5.36
CA ALA A 11 -8.23 6.03 5.37
C ALA A 11 -9.03 6.71 4.24
N GLU A 12 -8.77 7.98 3.97
CA GLU A 12 -9.40 8.69 2.84
C GLU A 12 -8.94 8.14 1.50
N ALA A 13 -7.66 7.77 1.36
CA ALA A 13 -7.13 7.16 0.15
C ALA A 13 -7.75 5.78 -0.10
N GLN A 14 -7.86 4.93 0.94
CA GLN A 14 -8.51 3.64 0.85
C GLN A 14 -9.96 3.78 0.39
N LYS A 15 -10.74 4.63 1.07
CA LYS A 15 -12.14 4.87 0.74
C LYS A 15 -12.29 5.36 -0.70
N TYR A 16 -11.46 6.32 -1.13
CA TYR A 16 -11.48 6.83 -2.50
C TYR A 16 -11.22 5.73 -3.53
N CYS A 17 -10.21 4.88 -3.30
CA CYS A 17 -9.88 3.78 -4.19
C CYS A 17 -10.97 2.70 -4.24
N GLN A 18 -11.66 2.42 -3.13
CA GLN A 18 -12.80 1.50 -3.12
C GLN A 18 -14.04 2.08 -3.84
N GLU A 19 -14.26 3.40 -3.76
CA GLU A 19 -15.37 4.06 -4.45
C GLU A 19 -15.16 4.24 -5.96
N LYS A 20 -13.90 4.43 -6.39
CA LYS A 20 -13.56 4.74 -7.80
C LYS A 20 -12.92 3.59 -8.56
N TYR A 21 -12.31 2.63 -7.86
CA TYR A 21 -11.52 1.54 -8.42
C TYR A 21 -11.84 0.24 -7.65
N THR A 22 -10.82 -0.51 -7.23
CA THR A 22 -10.97 -1.74 -6.44
C THR A 22 -10.60 -1.51 -4.99
N ASP A 23 -9.34 -1.16 -4.71
CA ASP A 23 -8.80 -0.81 -3.39
C ASP A 23 -7.43 -0.13 -3.60
N LEU A 24 -6.76 0.26 -2.53
CA LEU A 24 -5.32 0.55 -2.55
C LEU A 24 -4.54 -0.68 -2.98
N VAL A 25 -3.41 -0.42 -3.63
CA VAL A 25 -2.59 -1.50 -4.21
C VAL A 25 -1.94 -2.37 -3.14
N THR A 26 -2.03 -3.67 -3.31
CA THR A 26 -1.25 -4.67 -2.58
C THR A 26 0.00 -5.04 -3.35
N ILE A 27 1.08 -5.38 -2.63
CA ILE A 27 2.36 -5.75 -3.24
C ILE A 27 2.71 -7.16 -2.79
N GLU A 28 2.87 -8.06 -3.76
CA GLU A 28 3.09 -9.48 -3.53
C GLU A 28 4.56 -9.86 -3.71
N ASN A 29 5.32 -9.05 -4.45
CA ASN A 29 6.72 -9.30 -4.72
C ASN A 29 7.48 -8.03 -5.16
N VAL A 30 8.81 -8.17 -5.23
CA VAL A 30 9.73 -7.09 -5.63
C VAL A 30 9.47 -6.60 -7.05
N GLN A 31 9.08 -7.47 -7.99
CA GLN A 31 8.83 -7.07 -9.38
C GLN A 31 7.65 -6.11 -9.48
N GLN A 32 6.57 -6.37 -8.74
CA GLN A 32 5.44 -5.44 -8.65
C GLN A 32 5.84 -4.12 -8.00
N THR A 33 6.75 -4.13 -7.02
CA THR A 33 7.26 -2.88 -6.44
C THR A 33 7.88 -1.99 -7.52
N PHE A 34 8.73 -2.54 -8.38
CA PHE A 34 9.33 -1.76 -9.47
C PHE A 34 8.31 -1.26 -10.49
N GLN A 35 7.31 -2.08 -10.83
CA GLN A 35 6.23 -1.66 -11.72
C GLN A 35 5.40 -0.51 -11.14
N LEU A 36 5.19 -0.50 -9.82
CA LEU A 36 4.48 0.58 -9.15
C LEU A 36 5.29 1.87 -9.09
N ILE A 37 6.58 1.77 -8.79
CA ILE A 37 7.49 2.93 -8.81
C ILE A 37 7.50 3.57 -10.20
N ASP A 38 7.58 2.75 -11.26
CA ASP A 38 7.54 3.24 -12.64
C ASP A 38 6.18 3.83 -13.04
N ALA A 39 5.07 3.31 -12.49
CA ALA A 39 3.74 3.86 -12.71
C ALA A 39 3.52 5.21 -11.99
N VAL A 40 4.26 5.48 -10.93
CA VAL A 40 4.22 6.73 -10.16
C VAL A 40 5.18 7.79 -10.75
N ASN A 41 6.05 7.40 -11.69
CA ASN A 41 7.22 8.13 -12.21
C ASN A 41 6.93 9.58 -12.67
N ASN A 42 6.93 10.45 -11.67
CA ASN A 42 6.85 11.90 -11.75
C ASN A 42 7.77 12.44 -10.65
N ASP A 43 8.77 13.22 -11.04
CA ASP A 43 9.90 13.70 -10.21
C ASP A 43 9.50 14.51 -8.96
N SER A 44 8.20 14.75 -8.74
CA SER A 44 7.68 15.59 -7.66
C SER A 44 6.97 14.81 -6.53
N ILE A 45 6.98 13.48 -6.55
CA ILE A 45 6.25 12.66 -5.55
C ILE A 45 7.26 11.92 -4.66
N ASP A 46 7.27 12.28 -3.38
CA ASP A 46 8.13 11.63 -2.38
C ASP A 46 7.53 10.33 -1.82
N LEU A 47 6.21 10.28 -1.61
CA LEU A 47 5.51 9.17 -0.96
C LEU A 47 4.09 8.96 -1.51
N ALA A 48 3.63 7.71 -1.51
CA ALA A 48 2.27 7.32 -1.89
C ALA A 48 1.72 6.26 -0.94
N TRP A 49 0.41 6.32 -0.66
CA TRP A 49 -0.26 5.28 0.15
C TRP A 49 -0.43 3.98 -0.65
N ILE A 50 -0.19 2.87 0.03
CA ILE A 50 -0.46 1.50 -0.46
C ILE A 50 -1.40 0.79 0.52
N GLY A 51 -1.92 -0.38 0.14
CA GLY A 51 -2.90 -1.14 0.90
C GLY A 51 -2.34 -1.85 2.15
N LEU A 52 -1.17 -1.46 2.66
CA LEU A 52 -0.58 -2.05 3.87
C LEU A 52 -1.00 -1.22 5.09
N TYR A 53 -1.56 -1.86 6.11
CA TYR A 53 -1.99 -1.20 7.34
C TYR A 53 -1.70 -2.05 8.59
N ASP A 54 -1.61 -1.40 9.75
CA ASP A 54 -1.42 -2.06 11.04
C ASP A 54 -2.78 -2.29 11.73
N ASP A 55 -3.13 -3.54 12.02
CA ASP A 55 -4.37 -3.92 12.71
C ASP A 55 -4.22 -4.00 14.25
N LEU A 56 -3.16 -3.41 14.80
CA LEU A 56 -2.71 -3.47 16.20
C LEU A 56 -2.07 -4.78 16.63
N LYS A 57 -2.16 -5.85 15.82
CA LYS A 57 -1.53 -7.15 16.10
C LYS A 57 -0.49 -7.51 15.05
N LYS A 58 -0.76 -7.18 13.78
CA LYS A 58 0.10 -7.43 12.64
C LYS A 58 -0.21 -6.48 11.49
N TRP A 59 0.79 -6.26 10.64
CA TRP A 59 0.59 -5.62 9.36
C TRP A 59 -0.23 -6.53 8.44
N LYS A 60 -1.28 -5.98 7.84
CA LYS A 60 -2.19 -6.65 6.91
C LYS A 60 -2.31 -5.89 5.60
N TRP A 61 -2.62 -6.61 4.54
CA TRP A 61 -3.02 -6.02 3.27
C TRP A 61 -4.54 -5.81 3.22
N THR A 62 -5.02 -4.74 2.58
CA THR A 62 -6.46 -4.45 2.45
C THR A 62 -7.23 -5.56 1.74
N LEU A 63 -6.56 -6.30 0.86
CA LEU A 63 -7.12 -7.44 0.13
C LEU A 63 -6.73 -8.82 0.71
N GLU A 64 -6.19 -8.89 1.94
CA GLU A 64 -5.67 -10.15 2.55
C GLU A 64 -6.72 -11.27 2.62
N ASP A 65 -7.99 -10.92 2.84
CA ASP A 65 -9.11 -11.87 2.98
C ASP A 65 -9.77 -12.24 1.63
N SER A 66 -9.27 -11.71 0.51
CA SER A 66 -9.78 -12.02 -0.82
C SER A 66 -8.97 -13.14 -1.48
N ASP A 67 -9.53 -13.79 -2.51
CA ASP A 67 -8.84 -14.79 -3.34
C ASP A 67 -7.70 -14.20 -4.20
N PHE A 68 -7.32 -12.94 -3.96
CA PHE A 68 -6.30 -12.21 -4.71
C PHE A 68 -4.89 -12.78 -4.45
N PHE A 69 -4.59 -13.16 -3.21
CA PHE A 69 -3.27 -13.66 -2.84
C PHE A 69 -3.12 -15.16 -3.05
N LYS A 70 -2.02 -15.59 -3.68
CA LYS A 70 -1.57 -16.98 -3.60
C LYS A 70 -0.87 -17.24 -2.27
N VAL A 71 -0.68 -18.52 -1.96
CA VAL A 71 0.00 -18.97 -0.74
C VAL A 71 1.39 -18.31 -0.64
N GLY A 72 1.62 -17.57 0.44
CA GLY A 72 2.88 -16.89 0.74
C GLY A 72 3.00 -15.46 0.23
N GLU A 73 2.14 -15.00 -0.68
CA GLU A 73 2.22 -13.64 -1.24
C GLU A 73 1.77 -12.57 -0.23
N LYS A 74 0.82 -12.91 0.66
CA LYS A 74 0.34 -12.00 1.71
C LYS A 74 1.39 -11.64 2.77
N ASP A 75 2.46 -12.41 2.88
CA ASP A 75 3.52 -12.21 3.87
C ASP A 75 4.67 -11.32 3.34
N PHE A 76 4.63 -10.94 2.06
CA PHE A 76 5.65 -10.09 1.45
C PHE A 76 5.73 -8.72 2.15
N ARG A 77 6.94 -8.30 2.53
CA ARG A 77 7.22 -6.99 3.10
C ARG A 77 8.50 -6.44 2.49
N ASN A 78 8.42 -5.22 1.96
CA ASN A 78 9.58 -4.49 1.44
C ASN A 78 9.85 -3.26 2.31
N TRP A 79 10.12 -3.49 3.60
CA TRP A 79 10.34 -2.41 4.55
C TRP A 79 11.63 -1.66 4.25
N TYR A 80 11.58 -0.33 4.40
CA TYR A 80 12.80 0.46 4.49
C TYR A 80 13.55 0.11 5.78
N ASN A 81 14.88 -0.08 5.71
CA ASN A 81 15.72 -0.42 6.85
C ASN A 81 15.67 0.71 7.90
N PRO A 82 15.37 0.46 9.20
CA PRO A 82 15.42 -0.81 9.95
C PRO A 82 14.11 -1.60 10.08
N GLY A 83 13.04 -1.25 9.36
CA GLY A 83 11.73 -1.88 9.46
C GLY A 83 10.61 -0.86 9.63
N PRO A 84 9.36 -1.33 9.90
CA PRO A 84 8.25 -0.42 10.14
C PRO A 84 8.49 0.34 11.45
N ASN A 85 8.68 1.64 11.37
CA ASN A 85 8.88 2.54 12.51
C ASN A 85 7.68 3.46 12.76
N ASN A 86 6.57 3.24 12.05
CA ASN A 86 5.37 4.09 12.08
C ASN A 86 5.69 5.59 11.86
N TYR A 87 6.68 5.88 11.00
CA TYR A 87 7.12 7.26 10.75
C TYR A 87 5.98 8.10 10.17
N GLY A 88 5.63 9.18 10.88
CA GLY A 88 4.51 10.06 10.50
C GLY A 88 3.12 9.43 10.68
N GLY A 89 3.02 8.24 11.28
CA GLY A 89 1.75 7.56 11.48
C GLY A 89 0.86 8.27 12.50
N GLN A 90 -0.40 8.48 12.14
CA GLN A 90 -1.45 8.82 13.09
C GLN A 90 -1.90 7.51 13.76
N ARG A 91 -1.86 7.45 15.09
CA ARG A 91 -2.58 6.38 15.81
C ARG A 91 -4.04 6.45 15.37
N LEU A 92 -4.58 5.33 14.88
CA LEU A 92 -6.02 5.15 14.74
C LEU A 92 -6.71 5.33 16.10
#